data_AF-B1BPR3-F1
#
_entry.id   AF-B1BPR3-F1
#
_cell.length_a   1.000
_cell.length_b   1.000
_cell.length_c   1.000
_cell.angle_alpha   90.00
_cell.angle_beta   90.00
_cell.angle_gamma   90.00
#
_symmetry.space_group_name_H-M   'P 1'
#
loop_
_entity.id
_entity.type
_entity.pdbx_description
1 polymer ?
#
loop_
_entity_poly.entity_id
_entity_poly.type
_entity_poly.pdbx_seq_one_letter_code
_entity_poly.pdbx_strand_id
1 'polypeptide(L)'
;MEKFFETSIQIEIVEIQELLLRRYSNIEYILDLEIIEGIEFINKAYEKEIEDKVWEKWLIDYRYMSKDNFISFEEYKEHIISKNINVESTLSKEEILKEVEEIERKISLKKGGVS
;
A
#
# COMPACT_ATOMS: atom_id res chain seq x y z
N MET A 1 -2.94 -24.00 5.90
CA MET A 1 -2.55 -22.58 6.07
C MET A 1 -1.58 -22.15 4.97
N GLU A 2 -0.56 -22.96 4.67
CA GLU A 2 0.40 -22.75 3.57
C GLU A 2 -0.26 -22.44 2.21
N LYS A 3 -1.18 -23.29 1.73
CA LYS A 3 -1.86 -23.08 0.44
C LYS A 3 -2.63 -21.77 0.33
N PHE A 4 -3.21 -21.27 1.44
CA PHE A 4 -3.93 -20.00 1.43
C PHE A 4 -2.96 -18.83 1.26
N PHE A 5 -1.84 -18.85 1.99
CA PHE A 5 -0.77 -17.85 1.86
C PHE A 5 -0.11 -17.88 0.48
N GLU A 6 0.17 -19.07 -0.05
CA GLU A 6 0.71 -19.21 -1.42
C GLU A 6 -0.28 -18.66 -2.47
N THR A 7 -1.56 -18.97 -2.31
CA THR A 7 -2.61 -18.48 -3.22
C THR A 7 -2.78 -16.96 -3.11
N SER A 8 -2.74 -16.39 -1.90
CA SER A 8 -2.86 -14.93 -1.72
C SER A 8 -1.66 -14.18 -2.29
N ILE A 9 -0.44 -14.70 -2.11
CA ILE A 9 0.78 -14.13 -2.69
C ILE A 9 0.73 -14.22 -4.23
N GLN A 10 0.22 -15.31 -4.80
CA GLN A 10 0.03 -15.44 -6.25
C GLN A 10 -0.98 -14.44 -6.80
N ILE A 11 -2.07 -14.17 -6.07
CA ILE A 11 -3.06 -13.16 -6.46
C ILE A 11 -2.41 -11.76 -6.48
N GLU A 12 -1.65 -11.40 -5.46
CA GLU A 12 -0.92 -10.12 -5.42
C GLU A 12 0.10 -10.00 -6.57
N ILE A 13 0.82 -11.07 -6.91
CA ILE A 13 1.77 -11.06 -8.04
C ILE A 13 1.09 -10.76 -9.36
N VAL A 14 -0.07 -11.38 -9.64
CA VAL A 14 -0.80 -11.15 -10.89
C VAL A 14 -1.29 -9.70 -10.98
N GLU A 15 -1.86 -9.17 -9.90
CA GLU A 15 -2.33 -7.78 -9.88
C GLU A 15 -1.18 -6.78 -10.11
N ILE A 16 -0.02 -7.01 -9.49
CA ILE A 16 1.17 -6.19 -9.70
C ILE A 16 1.64 -6.28 -11.15
N GLN A 17 1.70 -7.48 -11.72
CA GLN A 17 2.10 -7.66 -13.12
C GLN A 17 1.15 -6.97 -14.09
N GLU A 18 -0.17 -7.08 -13.89
CA GLU A 18 -1.16 -6.37 -14.70
C GLU A 18 -1.02 -4.85 -14.59
N LEU A 19 -0.83 -4.34 -13.36
CA LEU A 19 -0.63 -2.91 -13.11
C LEU A 19 0.63 -2.39 -13.82
N LEU A 20 1.75 -3.10 -13.68
CA LEU A 20 3.01 -2.75 -14.34
C LEU A 20 2.87 -2.81 -15.87
N LEU A 21 2.24 -3.86 -16.40
CA LEU A 21 2.06 -4.05 -17.85
C LEU A 21 1.18 -2.97 -18.47
N ARG A 22 0.11 -2.56 -17.78
CA ARG A 22 -0.78 -1.47 -18.25
C ARG A 22 -0.08 -0.12 -18.26
N ARG A 23 0.79 0.13 -17.29
CA ARG A 23 1.41 1.45 -17.08
C ARG A 23 2.72 1.64 -17.84
N TYR A 24 3.52 0.59 -17.92
CA TYR A 24 4.84 0.64 -18.52
C TYR A 24 4.89 -0.17 -19.81
N SER A 25 5.37 0.45 -20.88
CA SER A 25 5.39 -0.18 -22.22
C SER A 25 6.41 -1.32 -22.34
N ASN A 26 7.38 -1.40 -21.43
CA ASN A 26 8.39 -2.45 -21.40
C ASN A 26 8.48 -3.03 -19.98
N ILE A 27 7.71 -4.10 -19.75
CA ILE A 27 7.69 -4.78 -18.45
C ILE A 27 8.99 -5.53 -18.18
N GLU A 28 9.64 -6.08 -19.20
CA GLU A 28 10.89 -6.83 -19.07
C GLU A 28 11.99 -5.94 -18.46
N TYR A 29 12.06 -4.67 -18.88
CA TYR A 29 12.97 -3.70 -18.27
C TYR A 29 12.79 -3.59 -16.75
N ILE A 30 11.54 -3.59 -16.27
CA ILE A 30 11.23 -3.44 -14.83
C ILE A 30 11.53 -4.73 -14.08
N LEU A 31 11.26 -5.89 -14.70
CA LEU A 31 11.52 -7.19 -14.11
C LEU A 31 13.02 -7.51 -14.04
N ASP A 32 13.82 -6.91 -14.91
CA ASP A 32 15.29 -7.01 -14.93
C ASP A 32 15.99 -6.08 -13.92
N LEU A 33 15.26 -5.19 -13.23
CA LEU A 33 15.84 -4.27 -12.24
C LEU A 33 16.28 -4.97 -10.97
N GLU A 34 17.18 -4.32 -10.22
CA GLU A 34 17.45 -4.74 -8.85
C GLU A 34 16.19 -4.61 -7.99
N ILE A 35 16.05 -5.49 -6.99
CA ILE A 35 14.83 -5.60 -6.16
C ILE A 35 14.39 -4.25 -5.58
N ILE A 36 15.33 -3.41 -5.13
CA ILE A 36 15.02 -2.10 -4.55
C ILE A 36 14.38 -1.19 -5.60
N GLU A 37 14.98 -1.08 -6.78
CA GLU A 37 14.48 -0.27 -7.88
C GLU A 37 13.12 -0.80 -8.38
N GLY A 38 12.97 -2.12 -8.53
CA GLY A 38 11.71 -2.75 -8.91
C GLY A 38 10.57 -2.42 -7.93
N ILE A 39 10.84 -2.44 -6.62
CA ILE A 39 9.87 -2.03 -5.59
C ILE A 39 9.48 -0.55 -5.73
N GLU A 40 10.43 0.34 -6.03
CA GLU A 40 10.11 1.75 -6.27
C GLU A 40 9.17 1.93 -7.47
N PHE A 41 9.38 1.19 -8.56
CA PHE A 41 8.50 1.22 -9.73
C PHE A 41 7.09 0.71 -9.43
N ILE A 42 6.96 -0.35 -8.61
CA ILE A 42 5.68 -0.89 -8.15
C ILE A 42 4.94 0.16 -7.31
N ASN A 43 5.62 0.73 -6.31
CA ASN A 43 5.05 1.77 -5.45
C ASN A 43 4.61 2.98 -6.28
N LYS A 44 5.43 3.40 -7.25
CA LYS A 44 5.11 4.51 -8.14
C LYS A 44 3.90 4.20 -9.02
N ALA A 45 3.76 2.95 -9.47
CA ALA A 45 2.62 2.54 -10.28
C ALA A 45 1.31 2.62 -9.48
N TYR A 46 1.31 2.19 -8.22
CA TYR A 46 0.16 2.32 -7.32
C TYR A 46 -0.15 3.78 -6.99
N GLU A 47 0.86 4.61 -6.69
CA GLU A 47 0.69 6.05 -6.45
C GLU A 47 -0.05 6.71 -7.62
N LYS A 48 0.37 6.38 -8.85
CA LYS A 48 -0.24 6.92 -10.06
C LYS A 48 -1.64 6.36 -10.32
N GLU A 49 -1.90 5.09 -10.06
CA GLU A 49 -3.24 4.51 -10.17
C GLU A 49 -4.23 5.19 -9.20
N ILE A 50 -3.77 5.54 -8.00
CA ILE A 50 -4.56 6.30 -7.03
C ILE A 50 -4.77 7.73 -7.53
N GLU A 51 -3.72 8.40 -8.01
CA GLU A 51 -3.80 9.76 -8.55
C GLU A 51 -4.78 9.85 -9.73
N ASP A 52 -4.77 8.89 -10.64
CA ASP A 52 -5.69 8.81 -11.78
C ASP A 52 -7.15 8.72 -11.31
N LYS A 53 -7.43 7.87 -10.30
CA LYS A 53 -8.78 7.76 -9.69
C LYS A 53 -9.21 9.02 -8.97
N VAL A 54 -8.27 9.69 -8.28
CA VAL A 54 -8.53 10.96 -7.58
C VAL A 54 -8.81 12.07 -8.60
N TRP A 55 -8.12 12.08 -9.73
CA TRP A 55 -8.35 12.99 -10.84
C TRP A 55 -9.76 12.81 -11.43
N GLU A 56 -10.17 11.58 -11.73
CA GLU A 56 -11.52 11.28 -12.21
C GLU A 56 -12.60 11.77 -11.23
N LYS A 57 -12.38 11.54 -9.93
CA LYS A 57 -13.27 12.03 -8.89
C LYS A 57 -13.31 13.56 -8.83
N TRP A 58 -12.15 14.22 -8.89
CA TRP A 58 -12.07 15.68 -8.89
C TRP A 58 -12.81 16.27 -10.09
N LEU A 59 -12.71 15.68 -11.29
CA LEU A 59 -13.47 16.13 -12.47
C LEU A 59 -14.99 16.04 -12.26
N ILE A 60 -15.47 14.99 -11.59
CA ILE A 60 -16.90 14.87 -11.26
C ILE A 60 -17.32 15.99 -10.32
N ASP A 61 -16.56 16.22 -9.25
CA ASP A 61 -16.85 17.21 -8.22
C ASP A 61 -16.69 18.64 -8.76
N TYR A 62 -15.73 18.87 -9.66
CA TYR A 62 -15.44 20.14 -10.32
C TYR A 62 -16.65 20.70 -11.06
N ARG A 63 -17.50 19.83 -11.64
CA ARG A 63 -18.75 20.26 -12.28
C ARG A 63 -19.73 20.96 -11.34
N TYR A 64 -19.61 20.74 -10.04
CA TYR A 64 -20.42 21.37 -9.00
C TYR A 64 -19.69 22.50 -8.28
N MET A 65 -18.45 22.81 -8.67
CA MET A 65 -17.69 23.93 -8.15
C MET A 65 -18.09 25.23 -8.84
N SER A 66 -18.00 26.31 -8.07
CA SER A 66 -18.22 27.70 -8.45
C SER A 66 -17.00 28.52 -8.02
N LYS A 67 -17.02 29.83 -8.28
CA LYS A 67 -15.92 30.70 -7.84
C LYS A 67 -15.74 30.72 -6.32
N ASP A 68 -16.80 30.46 -5.56
CA ASP A 68 -16.78 30.59 -4.10
C ASP A 68 -16.24 29.33 -3.39
N ASN A 69 -16.24 28.18 -4.07
CA ASN A 69 -15.83 26.88 -3.51
C ASN A 69 -14.92 26.08 -4.46
N PHE A 70 -14.28 26.76 -5.41
CA PHE A 70 -13.27 26.15 -6.27
C PHE A 70 -12.07 25.69 -5.44
N ILE A 71 -11.60 24.49 -5.73
CA ILE A 71 -10.38 23.92 -5.18
C ILE A 71 -9.57 23.34 -6.34
N SER A 72 -8.27 23.62 -6.36
CA SER A 72 -7.36 23.06 -7.35
C SER A 72 -7.28 21.53 -7.20
N PHE A 73 -6.83 20.85 -8.26
CA PHE A 73 -6.62 19.42 -8.19
C PHE A 73 -5.57 19.05 -7.13
N GLU A 74 -4.49 19.83 -7.04
CA GLU A 74 -3.41 19.63 -6.08
C GLU A 74 -3.92 19.68 -4.63
N GLU A 75 -4.69 20.71 -4.28
CA GLU A 75 -5.32 20.83 -2.95
C GLU A 75 -6.31 19.68 -2.69
N TYR A 76 -7.11 19.31 -3.70
CA TYR A 76 -8.05 18.20 -3.59
C TYR A 76 -7.35 16.86 -3.36
N LYS A 77 -6.27 16.61 -4.11
CA LYS A 77 -5.45 15.42 -4.02
C LYS A 77 -4.81 15.33 -2.64
N GLU A 78 -4.24 16.43 -2.14
CA GLU A 78 -3.68 16.47 -0.79
C GLU A 78 -4.73 16.11 0.26
N HIS A 79 -5.93 16.67 0.19
CA HIS A 79 -7.00 16.35 1.16
C HIS A 79 -7.42 14.88 1.14
N ILE A 80 -7.44 14.22 -0.03
CA ILE A 80 -7.81 12.80 -0.12
C ILE A 80 -6.65 11.90 0.31
N ILE A 81 -5.44 12.16 -0.15
CA ILE A 81 -4.28 11.30 0.10
C ILE A 81 -3.80 11.43 1.55
N SER A 82 -3.69 12.65 2.10
CA SER A 82 -3.29 12.87 3.50
C SER A 82 -4.24 12.23 4.51
N LYS A 83 -5.52 12.08 4.16
CA LYS A 83 -6.52 11.38 4.98
C LYS A 83 -6.30 9.86 5.03
N ASN A 84 -5.67 9.28 4.01
CA ASN A 84 -5.39 7.84 3.91
C ASN A 84 -4.02 7.43 4.48
N ILE A 85 -3.06 8.37 4.60
CA ILE A 85 -1.72 8.10 5.18
C ILE A 85 -1.74 8.01 6.72
N ASN A 86 -2.85 8.39 7.38
CA ASN A 86 -3.05 8.18 8.82
C ASN A 86 -3.29 6.70 9.22
N VAL A 87 -2.63 5.76 8.53
CA VAL A 87 -2.45 4.38 8.95
C VAL A 87 -0.95 4.06 8.95
N GLU A 88 -0.10 5.00 9.37
CA GLU A 88 1.12 4.59 10.05
C GLU A 88 0.68 3.94 11.35
N SER A 89 0.95 2.64 11.49
CA SER A 89 0.99 2.01 12.80
C SER A 89 1.98 2.82 13.64
N THR A 90 1.47 3.68 14.51
CA THR A 90 2.25 4.48 15.48
C THR A 90 2.83 3.59 16.58
N LEU A 91 3.22 2.35 16.27
CA LEU A 91 3.93 1.52 17.21
C LEU A 91 5.39 1.95 17.16
N SER A 92 5.84 2.59 18.22
CA SER A 92 7.25 2.89 18.41
C SER A 92 8.05 1.58 18.44
N LYS A 93 9.37 1.67 18.21
CA LYS A 93 10.25 0.48 18.29
C LYS A 93 10.11 -0.24 19.63
N GLU A 94 9.90 0.52 20.69
CA GLU A 94 9.68 0.03 22.05
C GLU A 94 8.36 -0.74 22.20
N GLU A 95 7.30 -0.31 21.52
CA GLU A 95 6.01 -1.01 21.52
C GLU A 95 6.10 -2.33 20.75
N ILE A 96 6.83 -2.33 19.63
CA ILE A 96 7.12 -3.56 18.86
C ILE A 96 7.93 -4.56 19.70
N LEU A 97 8.97 -4.09 20.39
CA LEU A 97 9.79 -4.91 21.30
C LEU A 97 8.95 -5.54 22.41
N LYS A 98 8.02 -4.78 22.98
CA LYS A 98 7.14 -5.25 24.05
C LYS A 98 6.18 -6.35 23.60
N GLU A 99 5.63 -6.23 22.39
CA GLU A 99 4.79 -7.27 21.78
C GLU A 99 5.60 -8.56 21.53
N VAL A 100 6.85 -8.44 21.05
CA VAL A 100 7.75 -9.59 20.86
C VAL A 100 8.02 -10.30 22.19
N GLU A 101 8.32 -9.57 23.26
CA GLU A 101 8.53 -10.15 24.59
C GLU A 101 7.30 -10.88 25.14
N GLU A 102 6.09 -10.36 24.89
CA GLU A 102 4.85 -11.04 25.29
C GLU A 102 4.61 -12.33 24.52
N ILE A 103 4.93 -12.36 23.23
CA ILE A 103 4.83 -13.55 22.39
C ILE A 103 5.80 -14.62 22.90
N GLU A 104 7.06 -14.26 23.17
CA GLU A 104 8.05 -15.20 23.73
C GLU A 104 7.61 -15.78 25.09
N ARG A 105 7.03 -14.94 25.95
CA ARG A 105 6.49 -15.35 27.25
C ARG A 105 5.31 -16.33 27.12
N LYS A 106 4.42 -16.09 26.16
CA LYS A 106 3.29 -17.00 25.88
C LYS A 106 3.78 -18.34 25.31
N ILE A 107 4.82 -18.32 24.48
CA ILE A 107 5.44 -19.54 23.94
C ILE A 107 6.14 -20.35 25.03
N SER A 108 6.85 -19.69 25.96
CA SER A 108 7.54 -20.38 27.06
C SER A 108 6.57 -21.00 28.06
N LEU A 109 5.46 -20.32 28.39
CA LEU A 109 4.38 -20.87 29.22
C LEU A 109 3.71 -22.10 28.58
N LYS A 110 3.56 -22.11 27.25
CA LYS A 110 2.97 -23.25 26.53
C LYS A 110 3.88 -24.49 26.49
N LYS A 111 5.20 -24.30 26.59
CA LYS A 111 6.19 -25.39 26.70
C LYS A 111 6.30 -25.98 28.11
N GLY A 112 5.90 -25.24 29.15
CA GLY A 112 5.88 -25.70 30.55
C GLY A 112 4.65 -26.51 30.96
N GLY A 113 3.65 -26.64 30.07
CA GLY A 113 2.38 -27.36 30.33
C GLY A 113 2.34 -28.80 29.81
N VAL A 114 3.48 -29.41 29.52
CA VAL A 114 3.58 -30.85 29.24
C VAL A 114 4.45 -31.48 30.32
N SER A 115 3.83 -31.82 31.44
CA SER A 115 4.33 -32.77 32.43
C SER A 115 3.13 -33.49 33.04
#